data_AF-A0A9E2WW48-F1
#
_entry.id   AF-A0A9E2WW48-F1
#
_cell.length_a   1.000
_cell.length_b   1.000
_cell.length_c   1.000
_cell.angle_alpha   90.00
_cell.angle_beta   90.00
_cell.angle_gamma   90.00
#
_symmetry.space_group_name_H-M   'P 1'
#
loop_
_entity.id
_entity.type
_entity.pdbx_description
1 polymer ?
#
loop_
_entity_poly.entity_id
_entity_poly.type
_entity_poly.pdbx_seq_one_letter_code
_entity_poly.pdbx_strand_id
1 'polypeptide(L)'
;MQRRIEELLEAPTSGANAPSLDRLEATLTDGYAEALALEAERSRIERRIGEVAPIAQEPVVAQEIAALARRRTVAEDELGTLRALLGRLQIRASASRRSRS
;
A
#
# COMPACT_ATOMS: atom_id res chain seq x y z
N MET A 1 3.53 1.12 7.67
CA MET A 1 3.27 -0.27 7.23
C MET A 1 4.48 -0.94 6.57
N GLN A 2 5.07 -0.34 5.52
CA GLN A 2 6.15 -0.94 4.71
C GLN A 2 7.31 -1.52 5.53
N ARG A 3 7.86 -0.75 6.47
CA ARG A 3 8.93 -1.20 7.39
C ARG A 3 8.61 -2.52 8.11
N ARG A 4 7.38 -2.68 8.60
CA ARG A 4 6.92 -3.90 9.28
C ARG A 4 6.92 -5.11 8.34
N ILE A 5 6.58 -4.91 7.06
CA ILE A 5 6.62 -5.96 6.05
C ILE A 5 8.07 -6.32 5.74
N GLU A 6 8.94 -5.32 5.58
CA GLU A 6 10.37 -5.50 5.31
C GLU A 6 11.05 -6.29 6.44
N GLU A 7 10.82 -5.92 7.69
CA GLU A 7 11.33 -6.65 8.87
C GLU A 7 10.93 -8.15 8.84
N LEU A 8 9.70 -8.47 8.42
CA LEU A 8 9.24 -9.86 8.30
C LEU A 8 9.82 -10.59 7.10
N LEU A 9 10.12 -9.87 6.02
CA LEU A 9 10.78 -10.43 4.84
C LEU A 9 12.26 -10.74 5.12
N GLU A 10 12.93 -9.89 5.90
CA GLU A 10 14.33 -10.03 6.32
C GLU A 10 14.52 -11.10 7.41
N ALA A 11 13.48 -11.39 8.19
CA ALA A 11 13.55 -12.39 9.26
C ALA A 11 13.88 -13.80 8.72
N PRO A 12 14.59 -14.66 9.49
CA PRO A 12 14.91 -16.03 9.09
C PRO A 12 13.66 -16.82 8.67
N THR A 13 13.78 -17.66 7.63
CA THR A 13 12.66 -18.46 7.10
C THR A 13 12.30 -19.66 7.97
N SER A 14 13.22 -20.10 8.84
CA SER A 14 13.06 -21.23 9.76
C SER A 14 13.84 -21.01 11.06
N GLY A 15 13.59 -21.86 12.06
CA GLY A 15 14.21 -21.80 13.38
C GLY A 15 13.44 -20.93 14.38
N ALA A 16 13.97 -20.83 15.60
CA ALA A 16 13.31 -20.16 16.73
C ALA A 16 13.02 -18.67 16.51
N ASN A 17 13.77 -18.03 15.59
CA ASN A 17 13.63 -16.61 15.25
C ASN A 17 12.75 -16.37 14.02
N ALA A 18 12.18 -17.42 13.40
CA ALA A 18 11.28 -17.25 12.27
C ALA A 18 9.92 -16.71 12.74
N PRO A 19 9.32 -15.74 12.03
CA PRO A 19 7.99 -15.24 12.36
C PRO A 19 6.95 -16.35 12.21
N SER A 20 5.96 -16.35 13.11
CA SER A 20 4.83 -17.29 13.02
C SER A 20 3.97 -17.01 11.80
N LEU A 21 3.29 -18.05 11.30
CA LEU A 21 2.32 -17.91 10.21
C LEU A 21 1.25 -16.87 10.55
N ASP A 22 0.70 -16.92 11.77
CA ASP A 22 -0.32 -15.98 12.23
C ASP A 22 0.16 -14.52 12.17
N ARG A 23 1.44 -14.25 12.50
CA ARG A 23 2.01 -12.90 12.41
C ARG A 23 2.13 -12.44 10.95
N LEU A 24 2.48 -13.34 10.03
CA LEU A 24 2.55 -13.04 8.60
C LEU A 24 1.14 -12.74 8.06
N GLU A 25 0.15 -13.56 8.41
CA GLU A 25 -1.25 -13.41 7.97
C GLU A 25 -1.90 -12.15 8.53
N ALA A 26 -1.73 -11.84 9.82
CA ALA A 26 -2.21 -10.61 10.41
C ALA A 26 -1.59 -9.37 9.72
N THR A 27 -0.29 -9.42 9.41
CA THR A 27 0.38 -8.32 8.70
C THR A 27 -0.11 -8.19 7.24
N LEU A 28 -0.43 -9.29 6.57
CA LEU A 28 -1.08 -9.26 5.25
C LEU A 28 -2.45 -8.59 5.32
N THR A 29 -3.28 -8.95 6.31
CA THR A 29 -4.61 -8.34 6.51
C THR A 29 -4.49 -6.83 6.74
N ASP A 30 -3.64 -6.39 7.68
CA ASP A 30 -3.38 -4.97 7.94
C ASP A 30 -2.92 -4.25 6.67
N GLY A 31 -2.01 -4.87 5.91
CA GLY A 31 -1.46 -4.28 4.70
C GLY A 31 -2.45 -4.19 3.54
N TYR A 32 -3.35 -5.17 3.37
CA TYR A 32 -4.42 -5.05 2.38
C TYR A 32 -5.46 -3.99 2.77
N ALA A 33 -5.74 -3.82 4.06
CA ALA A 33 -6.59 -2.72 4.53
C ALA A 33 -5.97 -1.35 4.20
N GLU A 34 -4.67 -1.19 4.42
CA GLU A 34 -3.93 0.02 4.03
C GLU A 34 -3.94 0.26 2.51
N ALA A 35 -3.77 -0.79 1.70
CA ALA A 35 -3.84 -0.69 0.26
C ALA A 35 -5.22 -0.20 -0.22
N LEU A 36 -6.31 -0.72 0.38
CA LEU A 36 -7.67 -0.26 0.11
C LEU A 36 -7.88 1.20 0.51
N ALA A 37 -7.26 1.66 1.59
CA ALA A 37 -7.32 3.06 2.02
C ALA A 37 -6.65 4.00 1.00
N LEU A 38 -5.47 3.62 0.49
CA LEU A 38 -4.74 4.36 -0.56
C LEU A 38 -5.53 4.41 -1.88
N GLU A 39 -6.14 3.31 -2.28
CA GLU A 39 -7.03 3.27 -3.45
C GLU A 39 -8.22 4.22 -3.30
N ALA A 40 -8.84 4.22 -2.11
CA ALA A 40 -9.94 5.12 -1.81
C ALA A 40 -9.50 6.60 -1.80
N GLU A 41 -8.31 6.91 -1.28
CA GLU A 41 -7.71 8.25 -1.37
C GLU A 41 -7.52 8.68 -2.83
N ARG A 42 -6.92 7.83 -3.66
CA ARG A 42 -6.74 8.08 -5.10
C ARG A 42 -8.07 8.40 -5.77
N SER A 43 -9.10 7.59 -5.55
CA SER A 43 -10.43 7.81 -6.13
C SER A 43 -11.10 9.09 -5.62
N ARG A 44 -10.85 9.50 -4.36
CA ARG A 44 -11.33 10.80 -3.85
C ARG A 44 -10.63 11.98 -4.54
N ILE A 45 -9.32 11.88 -4.75
CA ILE A 45 -8.53 12.90 -5.45
C ILE A 45 -8.97 13.04 -6.90
N GLU A 46 -9.13 11.91 -7.62
CA GLU A 46 -9.57 11.90 -9.02
C GLU A 46 -10.93 12.57 -9.19
N ARG A 47 -11.87 12.29 -8.27
CA ARG A 47 -13.18 12.96 -8.27
C ARG A 47 -13.04 14.47 -8.06
N ARG A 48 -12.24 14.90 -7.08
CA ARG A 48 -12.05 16.32 -6.79
C ARG A 48 -11.43 17.07 -7.97
N ILE A 49 -10.45 16.47 -8.64
CA ILE A 49 -9.86 17.03 -9.87
C ILE A 49 -10.95 17.20 -10.94
N GLY A 50 -11.80 16.19 -11.14
CA GLY A 50 -12.92 16.27 -12.08
C GLY A 50 -13.95 17.36 -11.74
N GLU A 51 -14.20 17.60 -10.46
CA GLU A 51 -15.12 18.65 -9.97
C GLU A 51 -14.60 20.06 -10.26
N VAL A 52 -13.30 20.30 -10.10
CA VAL A 52 -12.71 21.65 -10.25
C VAL A 52 -12.13 21.92 -11.64
N ALA A 53 -11.94 20.88 -12.46
CA ALA A 53 -11.42 21.01 -13.83
C ALA A 53 -12.17 22.04 -14.72
N PRO A 54 -13.51 22.22 -14.64
CA PRO A 54 -14.22 23.20 -15.46
C PRO A 54 -13.81 24.66 -15.22
N ILE A 55 -13.21 24.96 -14.06
CA ILE A 55 -12.76 26.31 -13.67
C ILE A 55 -11.23 26.39 -13.55
N ALA A 56 -10.50 25.49 -14.21
CA ALA A 56 -9.04 25.39 -14.13
C ALA A 56 -8.28 26.64 -14.60
N GLN A 57 -8.92 27.55 -15.34
CA GLN A 57 -8.34 28.86 -15.70
C GLN A 57 -8.15 29.79 -14.50
N GLU A 58 -8.86 29.55 -13.39
CA GLU A 58 -8.69 30.33 -12.17
C GLU A 58 -7.35 29.96 -11.51
N PRO A 59 -6.44 30.92 -11.27
CA PRO A 59 -5.09 30.62 -10.78
C PRO A 59 -5.07 29.80 -9.48
N VAL A 60 -6.04 30.04 -8.58
CA VAL A 60 -6.18 29.31 -7.32
C VAL A 60 -6.56 27.85 -7.57
N VAL A 61 -7.49 27.60 -8.50
CA VAL A 61 -7.91 26.25 -8.87
C VAL A 61 -6.80 25.50 -9.59
N ALA A 62 -6.05 26.16 -10.48
CA ALA A 62 -4.89 25.55 -11.13
C ALA A 62 -3.85 25.06 -10.10
N GLN A 63 -3.64 25.81 -9.02
CA GLN A 63 -2.77 25.40 -7.92
C GLN A 63 -3.33 24.22 -7.13
N GLU A 64 -4.65 24.20 -6.87
CA GLU A 64 -5.33 23.06 -6.23
C GLU A 64 -5.18 21.79 -7.06
N ILE A 65 -5.46 21.85 -8.37
CA ILE A 65 -5.29 20.71 -9.29
C ILE A 65 -3.84 20.21 -9.27
N ALA A 66 -2.86 21.11 -9.32
CA ALA A 66 -1.46 20.73 -9.27
C ALA A 66 -1.08 20.05 -7.94
N ALA A 67 -1.64 20.51 -6.81
CA ALA A 67 -1.43 19.89 -5.51
C ALA A 67 -2.09 18.49 -5.42
N LEU A 68 -3.31 18.36 -5.91
CA LEU A 68 -4.04 17.10 -5.99
C LEU A 68 -3.32 16.09 -6.91
N ALA A 69 -2.83 16.52 -8.06
CA ALA A 69 -2.07 15.68 -8.98
C ALA A 69 -0.78 15.14 -8.31
N ARG A 70 -0.02 16.00 -7.61
CA ARG A 70 1.15 15.56 -6.84
C ARG A 70 0.78 14.54 -5.76
N ARG A 71 -0.29 14.79 -5.01
CA ARG A 71 -0.76 13.88 -3.96
C ARG A 71 -1.20 12.53 -4.53
N ARG A 72 -1.86 12.55 -5.70
CA ARG A 72 -2.23 11.34 -6.45
C ARG A 72 -1.01 10.51 -6.82
N THR A 73 0.02 11.13 -7.38
CA THR A 73 1.28 10.43 -7.74
C THR A 73 1.91 9.78 -6.52
N VAL A 74 2.00 10.49 -5.39
CA VAL A 74 2.53 9.92 -4.14
C VAL A 74 1.71 8.71 -3.68
N ALA A 75 0.38 8.80 -3.68
CA ALA A 75 -0.48 7.68 -3.29
C ALA A 75 -0.35 6.47 -4.23
N GLU A 76 -0.13 6.70 -5.53
CA GLU A 76 0.13 5.64 -6.51
C GLU A 76 1.47 4.94 -6.27
N ASP A 77 2.53 5.70 -5.99
CA ASP A 77 3.86 5.16 -5.68
C ASP A 77 3.84 4.36 -4.37
N GLU A 78 3.17 4.88 -3.34
CA GLU A 78 2.98 4.20 -2.06
C GLU A 78 2.19 2.89 -2.23
N LEU A 79 1.10 2.91 -3.00
CA LEU A 79 0.28 1.73 -3.30
C LEU A 79 1.07 0.69 -4.10
N GLY A 80 1.84 1.12 -5.11
CA GLY A 80 2.69 0.26 -5.92
C GLY A 80 3.73 -0.46 -5.06
N THR A 81 4.45 0.30 -4.25
CA THR A 81 5.44 -0.22 -3.30
C THR A 81 4.81 -1.20 -2.31
N LEU A 82 3.67 -0.82 -1.70
CA LEU A 82 2.98 -1.65 -0.72
C LEU A 82 2.51 -2.98 -1.32
N ARG A 83 1.89 -2.96 -2.51
CA ARG A 83 1.45 -4.18 -3.19
C ARG A 83 2.61 -5.11 -3.54
N ALA A 84 3.74 -4.58 -3.97
CA ALA A 84 4.93 -5.37 -4.25
C ALA A 84 5.46 -6.08 -2.99
N LEU A 85 5.51 -5.37 -1.86
CA LEU A 85 5.90 -5.92 -0.56
C LEU A 85 4.90 -6.99 -0.07
N LEU A 86 3.59 -6.74 -0.19
CA LEU A 86 2.55 -7.70 0.19
C LEU A 86 2.62 -8.98 -0.64
N GLY A 87 2.87 -8.88 -1.96
CA GLY A 87 3.05 -10.05 -2.82
C GLY A 87 4.22 -10.93 -2.36
N ARG A 88 5.35 -10.31 -2.00
CA ARG A 88 6.50 -11.04 -1.43
C ARG A 88 6.15 -11.71 -0.10
N LEU A 89 5.44 -11.00 0.78
CA LEU A 89 5.02 -11.52 2.08
C LEU A 89 4.03 -12.69 1.93
N GLN A 90 3.13 -12.62 0.96
CA GLN A 90 2.16 -13.68 0.65
C GLN A 90 2.85 -14.97 0.17
N ILE A 91 3.86 -14.86 -0.69
CA ILE A 91 4.67 -16.01 -1.12
C ILE A 91 5.34 -16.68 0.09
N ARG A 92 5.92 -15.86 0.98
CA ARG A 92 6.55 -16.34 2.21
C ARG A 92 5.55 -17.04 3.14
N ALA A 93 4.41 -16.43 3.42
CA ALA A 93 3.35 -17.02 4.26
C ALA A 93 2.88 -18.36 3.67
N SER A 94 2.73 -18.44 2.35
CA SER A 94 2.37 -19.68 1.66
C SER A 94 3.42 -20.78 1.80
N ALA A 95 4.71 -20.42 1.76
CA ALA A 95 5.79 -21.38 2.02
C ALA A 95 5.78 -21.87 3.47
N SER A 96 5.64 -20.98 4.46
CA SER A 96 5.54 -21.34 5.87
C SER A 96 4.34 -22.25 6.17
N ARG A 97 3.20 -22.04 5.49
CA ARG A 97 2.02 -22.90 5.61
C ARG A 97 2.29 -24.30 5.08
N ARG A 98 2.95 -24.43 3.92
CA ARG A 98 3.31 -25.73 3.33
C ARG A 98 4.29 -26.52 4.18
N SER A 99 5.24 -25.86 4.83
CA SER A 99 6.21 -26.52 5.73
C SER A 99 5.61 -26.98 7.06
N ARG A 100 4.38 -26.57 7.39
CA ARG A 100 3.63 -27.02 8.58
C ARG A 100 2.62 -28.14 8.28
N SER A 101 2.28 -28.33 7.00
CA SER A 101 1.39 -29.41 6.51
C SER A 101 2.16 -30.71 6.34
#